data_AF-A0A225UEF7-F1
#
_entry.id   AF-A0A225UEF7-F1
#
_cell.length_a   1.000
_cell.length_b   1.000
_cell.length_c   1.000
_cell.angle_alpha   90.00
_cell.angle_beta   90.00
_cell.angle_gamma   90.00
#
_symmetry.space_group_name_H-M   'P 1'
#
loop_
_entity.id
_entity.type
_entity.pdbx_description
1 polymer ?
#
loop_
_entity_poly.entity_id
_entity_poly.type
_entity_poly.pdbx_seq_one_letter_code
_entity_poly.pdbx_strand_id
1 'polypeptide(L)' 'MLSSNYIGHLLSFDGAAKRDGFGGAACILWSLPSWEIVAATGHFLEKATVNEAEYSGLVKDM' A
#
# COMPACT_ATOMS: atom_id res chain seq x y z
N MET A 1 -18.44 -6.13 -9.20
CA MET A 1 -17.47 -5.24 -9.89
C MET A 1 -18.02 -3.82 -9.78
N LEU A 2 -17.19 -2.82 -9.50
CA LEU A 2 -17.65 -1.43 -9.50
C LEU A 2 -18.03 -1.01 -10.92
N SER A 3 -18.96 -0.06 -11.04
CA SER A 3 -19.30 0.52 -12.34
C SER A 3 -18.09 1.24 -12.94
N SER A 4 -17.95 1.26 -14.27
CA SER A 4 -16.84 1.94 -14.95
C SER A 4 -16.81 3.46 -14.72
N ASN A 5 -17.94 4.04 -14.30
CA ASN A 5 -18.08 5.45 -13.92
C ASN A 5 -18.12 5.66 -12.40
N TYR A 6 -17.70 4.68 -11.60
CA TYR A 6 -17.62 4.85 -10.15
C TYR A 6 -16.65 5.99 -9.81
N ILE A 7 -17.13 6.94 -9.01
CA ILE A 7 -16.34 8.04 -8.47
C ILE A 7 -16.02 7.70 -7.02
N GLY A 8 -14.73 7.66 -6.70
CA GLY A 8 -14.26 7.36 -5.36
C GLY A 8 -12.77 7.14 -5.33
N HIS A 9 -12.29 6.47 -4.29
CA HIS A 9 -10.87 6.16 -4.15
C HIS A 9 -10.63 4.66 -4.10
N LEU A 10 -9.48 4.25 -4.62
CA LEU A 10 -8.93 2.91 -4.42
C LEU A 10 -7.64 3.05 -3.62
N LEU A 11 -7.52 2.27 -2.54
CA LEU A 11 -6.25 2.13 -1.83
C LEU A 11 -5.59 0.82 -2.30
N SER A 12 -4.35 0.91 -2.78
CA SER A 12 -3.50 -0.26 -2.99
C SER A 12 -2.30 -0.17 -2.07
N PHE A 13 -1.89 -1.29 -1.50
CA PHE A 13 -0.70 -1.38 -0.67
C PHE A 13 0.10 -2.62 -1.03
N ASP A 14 1.38 -2.60 -0.71
CA ASP A 14 2.28 -3.74 -0.86
C ASP A 14 3.35 -3.71 0.23
N GLY A 15 3.93 -4.86 0.51
CA GLY A 15 5.01 -5.01 1.48
C GLY A 15 6.05 -6.01 1.03
N ALA A 16 7.30 -5.70 1.34
CA ALA A 16 8.43 -6.55 1.00
C ALA A 16 9.33 -6.77 2.21
N ALA A 17 9.95 -7.94 2.29
CA ALA A 17 10.97 -8.25 3.28
C ALA A 17 12.12 -9.03 2.66
N LYS A 18 13.34 -8.71 3.08
CA LYS A 18 14.57 -9.43 2.78
C LYS A 18 14.80 -10.53 3.81
N ARG A 19 15.62 -11.53 3.45
CA ARG A 19 15.96 -12.65 4.34
C ARG A 19 16.74 -12.24 5.59
N ASP A 20 17.43 -11.11 5.54
CA ASP A 20 18.16 -10.53 6.68
C ASP A 20 17.24 -9.77 7.65
N GLY A 21 15.93 -9.75 7.38
CA GLY A 21 14.90 -9.19 8.25
C GLY A 21 14.47 -7.78 7.88
N PHE A 22 15.22 -7.06 7.05
CA PHE A 22 14.82 -5.71 6.64
C PHE A 22 13.64 -5.77 5.68
N GLY A 23 12.62 -4.97 5.95
CA GLY A 23 11.45 -4.87 5.10
C GLY A 23 11.01 -3.43 4.88
N GLY A 24 9.88 -3.31 4.22
CA GLY A 24 9.20 -2.04 4.03
C GLY A 24 7.82 -2.27 3.47
N ALA A 25 6.98 -1.27 3.65
CA ALA A 25 5.64 -1.27 3.09
C ALA A 25 5.34 0.10 2.48
N ALA A 26 4.40 0.10 1.55
CA ALA A 26 3.95 1.31 0.89
C ALA A 26 2.47 1.20 0.53
N CYS A 27 1.83 2.36 0.41
CA CYS A 27 0.46 2.48 -0.08
C CYS A 27 0.34 3.63 -1.09
N ILE A 28 -0.64 3.51 -1.98
CA ILE A 28 -1.05 4.54 -2.93
C ILE A 28 -2.56 4.66 -2.87
N LEU A 29 -3.03 5.90 -2.71
CA LEU A 29 -4.43 6.27 -2.86
C LEU A 29 -4.66 6.80 -4.27
N TRP A 30 -5.50 6.09 -5.04
CA TRP A 30 -5.87 6.44 -6.40
C TRP A 30 -7.23 7.12 -6.43
N SER A 31 -7.37 8.16 -7.25
CA SER A 31 -8.66 8.72 -7.63
C SER A 31 -9.28 7.87 -8.75
N LEU A 32 -10.53 7.45 -8.63
CA LEU A 32 -11.27 6.78 -9.69
C LEU A 32 -12.31 7.72 -10.31
N PRO A 33 -12.49 7.69 -11.65
CA PRO A 33 -11.85 6.79 -12.62
C PRO A 33 -10.55 7.34 -13.25
N SER A 34 -10.02 8.48 -12.78
CA SER A 34 -8.85 9.12 -13.42
C SER A 34 -7.55 8.33 -13.24
N TRP A 35 -7.49 7.43 -12.24
CA TRP A 35 -6.30 6.70 -11.82
C TRP A 35 -5.12 7.61 -11.44
N GLU A 36 -5.41 8.85 -11.06
CA GLU A 36 -4.40 9.78 -10.56
C GLU A 36 -4.01 9.44 -9.12
N ILE A 37 -2.73 9.65 -8.79
CA ILE A 37 -2.22 9.49 -7.43
C ILE A 37 -2.68 10.69 -6.61
N VAL A 38 -3.51 10.43 -5.60
CA VAL A 38 -3.95 11.43 -4.62
C VAL A 38 -2.92 11.57 -3.51
N ALA A 39 -2.41 10.44 -3.02
CA ALA A 39 -1.38 10.36 -2.00
C ALA A 39 -0.60 9.06 -2.13
N ALA A 40 0.64 9.07 -1.66
CA ALA A 40 1.46 7.87 -1.53
C ALA A 40 2.33 8.00 -0.27
N THR A 41 2.48 6.90 0.46
CA THR A 41 3.40 6.80 1.60
C THR A 41 4.13 5.47 1.55
N GLY A 42 5.26 5.40 2.25
CA GLY A 42 5.92 4.16 2.54
C GLY A 42 6.88 4.32 3.71
N HIS A 43 7.15 3.22 4.38
CA HIS A 43 8.02 3.21 5.54
C HIS A 43 8.91 1.98 5.56
N PHE A 44 10.06 2.15 6.19
CA PHE A 44 11.03 1.09 6.42
C PHE A 44 10.69 0.30 7.67
N LEU A 45 10.92 -1.01 7.62
CA LEU A 45 10.75 -1.92 8.74
C LEU A 45 12.11 -2.53 9.06
N GLU A 46 12.64 -2.21 10.24
CA GLU A 46 13.93 -2.71 10.69
C GLU A 46 13.97 -4.24 10.80
N LYS A 47 12.83 -4.83 11.20
CA LYS A 47 12.64 -6.28 11.23
C LYS A 47 11.20 -6.66 10.87
N ALA A 48 11.02 -7.33 9.74
CA ALA A 48 9.73 -7.83 9.29
C ALA A 48 9.88 -9.09 8.43
N THR A 49 8.92 -9.99 8.56
CA THR A 49 8.61 -11.01 7.55
C THR A 49 7.81 -10.38 6.40
N VAL A 50 7.70 -11.09 5.27
CA VAL A 50 6.91 -10.59 4.12
C VAL A 50 5.46 -10.30 4.53
N ASN A 51 4.84 -11.21 5.30
CA ASN A 51 3.48 -11.00 5.77
C ASN A 51 3.37 -9.76 6.67
N GLU A 52 4.29 -9.56 7.62
CA GLU A 52 4.29 -8.37 8.48
C GLU A 52 4.44 -7.07 7.68
N ALA A 53 5.27 -7.10 6.62
CA ALA A 53 5.41 -5.98 5.70
C ALA A 53 4.10 -5.71 4.95
N GLU A 54 3.47 -6.72 4.35
CA GLU A 54 2.20 -6.55 3.62
C GLU A 54 1.09 -5.98 4.52
N TYR A 55 0.89 -6.56 5.72
CA TYR A 55 -0.13 -6.05 6.65
C TYR A 55 0.19 -4.64 7.17
N SER A 56 1.46 -4.28 7.29
CA SER A 56 1.82 -2.92 7.70
C SER A 56 1.46 -1.87 6.66
N GLY A 57 1.50 -2.21 5.36
CA GLY A 57 1.04 -1.33 4.28
C GLY A 57 -0.47 -1.04 4.32
N LEU A 58 -1.25 -1.91 4.98
CA LEU A 58 -2.67 -1.68 5.23
C LEU A 58 -2.92 -0.91 6.54
N VAL A 59 -2.21 -1.24 7.61
CA VAL A 59 -2.55 -0.77 8.97
C VAL A 59 -1.81 0.52 9.36
N LYS A 60 -0.58 0.71 8.88
CA LYS A 60 0.29 1.82 9.28
C LYS A 60 0.42 2.93 8.24
N ASP A 61 0.15 2.61 6.98
CA ASP A 61 0.21 3.55 5.86
C ASP A 61 -1.18 4.14 5.50
N MET A 62 -2.22 3.80 6.28
CA MET A 62 -3.54 4.48 6.26
C MET A 62 -3.62 5.62 7.26
#